data_AF-A0A8J2HUN7-F1
#
_entry.id   AF-A0A8J2HUN7-F1
#
_cell.length_a   1.000
_cell.length_b   1.000
_cell.length_c   1.000
_cell.angle_alpha   90.00
_cell.angle_beta   90.00
_cell.angle_gamma   90.00
#
_symmetry.space_group_name_H-M   'P 1'
#
loop_
_entity.id
_entity.type
_entity.pdbx_description
1 polymer ?
#
loop_
_entity_poly.entity_id
_entity_poly.type
_entity_poly.pdbx_seq_one_letter_code
_entity_poly.pdbx_strand_id
1 'polypeptide(L)'
;MFNEKLLHEIRKNWILDTTRNSNNYSGLEDPETEDPSMGQSQIIKQYFDHKKGGFFIECGAYDGETRSNTLNLERFLGWTGLLIEADPMNFKKIIEKKRRAFLSPTCLSIEPYPMIASVFIIIARLITRSG
;
A
#
# COMPACT_ATOMS: atom_id res chain seq x y z
N MET A 1 14.59 21.18 5.79
CA MET A 1 13.83 22.10 4.93
C MET A 1 13.01 21.28 3.97
N PHE A 2 11.68 21.44 3.96
CA PHE A 2 10.80 20.75 3.01
C PHE A 2 11.13 21.21 1.58
N ASN A 3 11.32 20.27 0.66
CA ASN A 3 11.61 20.56 -0.74
C ASN A 3 10.30 20.53 -1.55
N GLU A 4 9.72 21.69 -1.82
CA GLU A 4 8.46 21.83 -2.56
C GLU A 4 8.51 21.24 -3.97
N LYS A 5 9.67 21.32 -4.64
CA LYS A 5 9.85 20.70 -5.97
C LYS A 5 9.78 19.18 -5.86
N LEU A 6 10.42 18.60 -4.85
CA LEU A 6 10.36 17.15 -4.60
C LEU A 6 8.94 16.70 -4.26
N LEU A 7 8.22 17.46 -3.43
CA LEU A 7 6.82 17.16 -3.12
C LEU A 7 5.94 17.20 -4.36
N HIS A 8 6.15 18.19 -5.24
CA HIS A 8 5.44 18.28 -6.51
C HIS A 8 5.70 17.05 -7.38
N GLU A 9 6.96 16.64 -7.52
CA GLU A 9 7.35 15.46 -8.28
C GLU A 9 6.73 14.18 -7.71
N ILE A 10 6.75 13.99 -6.38
CA ILE A 10 6.14 12.82 -5.72
C ILE A 10 4.65 12.77 -5.99
N ARG A 11 3.93 13.87 -5.74
CA ARG A 11 2.47 13.94 -5.92
C ARG A 11 2.06 13.73 -7.38
N LYS A 12 2.88 14.19 -8.33
CA LYS A 12 2.56 14.13 -9.75
C LYS A 12 2.89 12.77 -10.37
N ASN A 13 4.03 12.19 -10.02
CA ASN A 13 4.61 11.08 -10.75
C ASN A 13 4.66 9.77 -9.95
N TRP A 14 4.56 9.84 -8.62
CA TRP A 14 4.78 8.69 -7.74
C TRP A 14 3.59 8.34 -6.85
N ILE A 15 2.54 9.16 -6.87
CA ILE A 15 1.28 8.89 -6.17
C ILE A 15 0.15 8.88 -7.18
N LEU A 16 -0.54 7.75 -7.27
CA LEU A 16 -1.80 7.63 -7.99
C LEU A 16 -2.95 7.73 -6.98
N ASP A 17 -3.81 8.73 -7.16
CA ASP A 17 -4.98 8.93 -6.31
C ASP A 17 -6.18 8.15 -6.87
N THR A 18 -6.55 7.04 -6.20
CA THR A 18 -7.79 6.31 -6.48
C THR A 18 -8.83 6.45 -5.37
N THR A 19 -8.64 7.39 -4.44
CA THR A 19 -9.52 7.59 -3.27
C THR A 19 -10.93 8.06 -3.62
N ARG A 20 -11.12 8.56 -4.84
CA ARG A 20 -12.42 9.01 -5.37
C ARG A 20 -13.10 7.98 -6.27
N ASN A 21 -12.51 6.81 -6.46
CA ASN A 21 -13.13 5.77 -7.28
C ASN A 21 -14.39 5.26 -6.60
N SER A 22 -15.56 5.46 -7.24
CA SER A 22 -16.86 5.02 -6.73
C SER A 22 -17.25 3.61 -7.20
N ASN A 23 -16.29 2.83 -7.69
CA ASN A 23 -16.56 1.53 -8.31
C ASN A 23 -16.80 0.40 -7.30
N ASN A 24 -17.04 0.71 -6.02
CA ASN A 24 -17.38 -0.24 -4.95
C ASN A 24 -16.51 -1.51 -4.95
N TYR A 25 -15.20 -1.39 -5.15
CA TYR A 25 -14.29 -2.53 -5.15
C TYR A 25 -14.60 -3.59 -6.22
N SER A 26 -15.16 -3.20 -7.37
CA SER A 26 -15.59 -4.14 -8.43
C SER A 26 -14.45 -4.97 -9.06
N GLY A 27 -13.21 -4.75 -8.65
CA GLY A 27 -12.03 -5.48 -9.15
C GLY A 27 -11.49 -6.51 -8.17
N LEU A 28 -12.16 -6.74 -7.04
CA LEU A 28 -11.83 -7.83 -6.13
C LEU A 28 -12.17 -9.17 -6.78
N GLU A 29 -11.29 -10.16 -6.64
CA GLU A 29 -11.57 -11.52 -7.08
C GLU A 29 -12.46 -12.28 -6.10
N ASP A 30 -12.34 -12.01 -4.81
CA ASP A 30 -13.14 -12.62 -3.75
C ASP A 30 -13.79 -11.54 -2.86
N PRO A 31 -14.82 -10.85 -3.36
CA PRO A 31 -15.49 -9.78 -2.62
C PRO A 31 -16.22 -10.28 -1.37
N GLU A 32 -16.57 -11.56 -1.28
CA GLU A 32 -17.26 -12.14 -0.12
C GLU A 32 -16.32 -12.33 1.07
N THR A 33 -15.01 -12.48 0.82
CA THR A 33 -14.02 -12.50 1.90
C THR A 33 -13.94 -11.13 2.57
N GLU A 34 -14.46 -11.04 3.80
CA GLU A 34 -14.43 -9.80 4.57
C GLU A 34 -13.01 -9.47 5.04
N ASP A 35 -12.26 -10.48 5.50
CA ASP A 35 -10.93 -10.29 6.08
C ASP A 35 -9.89 -11.28 5.51
N PRO A 36 -9.09 -10.85 4.53
CA PRO A 36 -8.02 -11.68 3.99
C PRO A 36 -6.75 -11.65 4.86
N SER A 37 -6.66 -10.81 5.89
CA SER A 37 -5.42 -10.50 6.63
C SER A 37 -4.87 -11.62 7.52
N MET A 38 -5.56 -12.76 7.57
CA MET A 38 -5.26 -13.88 8.47
C MET A 38 -5.26 -13.45 9.96
N GLY A 39 -6.20 -12.59 10.35
CA GLY A 39 -6.40 -12.17 11.75
C GLY A 39 -5.69 -10.86 12.15
N GLN A 40 -4.84 -10.30 11.30
CA GLN A 40 -4.11 -9.06 11.62
C GLN A 40 -5.06 -7.84 11.70
N SER A 41 -6.07 -7.77 10.83
CA SER A 41 -7.03 -6.67 10.85
C SER A 41 -7.84 -6.64 12.14
N GLN A 42 -8.13 -7.79 12.76
CA GLN A 42 -8.85 -7.91 14.03
C GLN A 42 -8.03 -7.33 15.18
N ILE A 43 -6.72 -7.61 15.20
CA ILE A 43 -5.82 -7.03 16.20
C ILE A 43 -5.80 -5.51 16.05
N ILE A 44 -5.71 -4.99 14.82
CA ILE A 44 -5.74 -3.54 14.55
C ILE A 44 -7.09 -2.95 15.01
N LYS A 45 -8.20 -3.61 14.68
CA LYS A 45 -9.55 -3.17 15.09
C LYS A 45 -9.67 -3.09 16.61
N GLN A 46 -9.22 -4.12 17.34
CA GLN A 46 -9.26 -4.13 18.80
C GLN A 46 -8.36 -3.05 19.41
N TYR A 47 -7.15 -2.91 18.90
CA TYR A 47 -6.18 -1.92 19.40
C TYR A 47 -6.70 -0.48 19.25
N PHE A 48 -7.39 -0.18 18.14
CA PHE A 48 -7.96 1.13 17.88
C PHE A 48 -9.44 1.25 18.27
N ASP A 49 -9.96 0.35 19.12
CA ASP A 49 -11.36 0.36 19.58
C ASP A 49 -12.37 0.56 18.44
N HIS A 50 -12.19 -0.23 17.36
CA HIS A 50 -13.02 -0.20 16.15
C HIS A 50 -13.18 1.19 15.53
N LYS A 51 -12.17 2.07 15.68
CA LYS A 51 -12.13 3.41 15.09
C LYS A 51 -12.53 3.38 13.61
N LYS A 52 -13.39 4.30 13.22
CA LYS A 52 -13.78 4.53 11.82
C LYS A 52 -13.01 5.71 11.22
N GLY A 53 -12.84 5.71 9.89
CA GLY A 53 -12.24 6.81 9.15
C GLY A 53 -10.77 7.07 9.50
N GLY A 54 -9.98 6.03 9.78
CA GLY A 54 -8.54 6.15 9.98
C GLY A 54 -7.75 6.24 8.68
N PHE A 55 -6.42 6.35 8.82
CA PHE A 55 -5.47 6.35 7.71
C PHE A 55 -4.45 5.23 7.89
N PHE A 56 -4.23 4.39 6.88
CA PHE A 56 -3.22 3.32 6.89
C PHE A 56 -2.09 3.59 5.89
N ILE A 57 -0.95 2.95 6.12
CA ILE A 57 0.11 2.79 5.13
C ILE A 57 0.45 1.31 5.08
N GLU A 58 0.25 0.67 3.94
CA GLU A 58 0.56 -0.75 3.73
C GLU A 58 1.72 -0.87 2.75
N CYS A 59 2.83 -1.42 3.25
CA CYS A 59 4.05 -1.61 2.48
C CYS A 59 4.20 -3.08 2.08
N GLY A 60 4.37 -3.34 0.78
CA GLY A 60 4.27 -4.69 0.24
C GLY A 60 2.80 -5.09 0.07
N ALA A 61 2.02 -4.24 -0.60
CA ALA A 61 0.60 -4.47 -0.82
C ALA A 61 0.28 -5.64 -1.77
N TYR A 62 1.29 -6.24 -2.40
CA TYR A 62 1.16 -7.42 -3.27
C TYR A 62 0.12 -7.20 -4.36
N ASP A 63 -0.85 -8.09 -4.54
CA ASP A 63 -1.93 -7.95 -5.53
C ASP A 63 -3.05 -6.98 -5.08
N GLY A 64 -2.96 -6.44 -3.86
CA GLY A 64 -3.92 -5.50 -3.29
C GLY A 64 -5.09 -6.14 -2.55
N GLU A 65 -5.19 -7.48 -2.54
CA GLU A 65 -6.33 -8.21 -1.99
C GLU A 65 -5.90 -9.41 -1.14
N THR A 66 -5.13 -10.34 -1.73
CA THR A 66 -4.66 -11.54 -1.06
C THR A 66 -3.80 -11.16 0.13
N ARG A 67 -4.21 -11.59 1.33
CA ARG A 67 -3.51 -11.30 2.59
C ARG A 67 -3.39 -9.81 2.93
N SER A 68 -4.23 -8.96 2.32
CA SER A 68 -4.25 -7.54 2.62
C SER A 68 -4.64 -7.28 4.08
N ASN A 69 -3.79 -6.54 4.79
CA ASN A 69 -4.01 -6.16 6.18
C ASN A 69 -5.01 -5.01 6.32
N THR A 70 -5.20 -4.24 5.25
CA THR A 70 -5.94 -2.98 5.29
C THR A 70 -7.25 -3.02 4.53
N LEU A 71 -7.48 -4.03 3.67
CA LEU A 71 -8.71 -4.12 2.88
C LEU A 71 -9.96 -4.19 3.76
N ASN A 72 -9.93 -4.93 4.87
CA ASN A 72 -11.05 -4.99 5.81
C ASN A 72 -11.32 -3.61 6.46
N LEU A 73 -10.27 -2.90 6.88
CA LEU A 73 -10.38 -1.57 7.49
C LEU A 73 -10.95 -0.55 6.50
N GLU A 74 -10.51 -0.63 5.24
CA GLU A 74 -10.97 0.23 4.16
C GLU A 74 -12.44 0.02 3.83
N ARG A 75 -12.85 -1.24 3.62
CA ARG A 75 -14.20 -1.62 3.21
C ARG A 75 -15.23 -1.39 4.32
N PHE A 76 -14.91 -1.76 5.56
CA PHE A 76 -15.91 -1.87 6.63
C PHE A 76 -15.80 -0.79 7.71
N LEU A 77 -14.63 -0.17 7.88
CA LEU A 77 -14.42 0.93 8.84
C LEU A 77 -14.22 2.28 8.15
N GLY A 78 -14.29 2.32 6.83
CA GLY A 78 -14.18 3.56 6.05
C GLY A 78 -12.79 4.19 6.10
N TRP A 79 -11.76 3.43 6.51
CA TRP A 79 -10.39 3.91 6.46
C TRP A 79 -10.00 4.19 5.00
N THR A 80 -9.02 5.05 4.82
CA THR A 80 -8.29 5.22 3.55
C THR A 80 -6.80 5.12 3.86
N GLY A 81 -5.94 5.23 2.85
CA GLY A 81 -4.52 5.04 3.11
C GLY A 81 -3.68 5.05 1.86
N LEU A 82 -2.44 4.60 2.01
CA LEU A 82 -1.47 4.44 0.94
C LEU A 82 -1.07 2.97 0.81
N LEU A 83 -1.21 2.41 -0.39
CA LEU A 83 -0.71 1.10 -0.78
C LEU A 83 0.60 1.27 -1.54
N ILE A 84 1.65 0.59 -1.07
CA ILE A 84 2.99 0.66 -1.65
C ILE A 84 3.39 -0.72 -2.15
N GLU A 85 3.72 -0.83 -3.44
CA GLU A 85 4.21 -2.05 -4.05
C GLU A 85 5.21 -1.72 -5.16
N ALA A 86 6.40 -2.30 -5.09
CA ALA A 86 7.49 -1.99 -6.01
C ALA A 86 7.51 -2.93 -7.23
N ASP A 87 6.94 -4.13 -7.10
CA ASP A 87 6.82 -5.05 -8.22
C ASP A 87 5.79 -4.54 -9.23
N PRO A 88 6.18 -4.25 -10.49
CA PRO A 88 5.27 -3.65 -11.47
C PRO A 88 4.08 -4.54 -11.82
N MET A 89 4.23 -5.86 -11.74
CA MET A 89 3.15 -6.79 -12.07
C MET A 89 2.08 -6.80 -10.98
N ASN A 90 2.50 -6.85 -9.73
CA ASN A 90 1.63 -6.75 -8.56
C ASN A 90 0.99 -5.36 -8.47
N PHE A 91 1.75 -4.29 -8.72
CA PHE A 91 1.20 -2.92 -8.74
C PHE A 91 0.07 -2.78 -9.77
N LYS A 92 0.21 -3.40 -10.95
CA LYS A 92 -0.86 -3.42 -11.96
C LYS A 92 -2.13 -4.10 -11.41
N LYS A 93 -1.99 -5.23 -10.71
CA LYS A 93 -3.13 -5.91 -10.06
C LYS A 93 -3.81 -5.01 -9.03
N ILE A 94 -3.05 -4.27 -8.22
CA ILE A 94 -3.61 -3.33 -7.23
C ILE A 94 -4.51 -2.29 -7.90
N ILE A 95 -4.07 -1.73 -9.04
CA ILE A 95 -4.88 -0.76 -9.81
C ILE A 95 -6.21 -1.40 -10.24
N GLU A 96 -6.15 -2.64 -10.72
CA GLU A 96 -7.33 -3.38 -11.18
C GLU A 96 -8.34 -3.64 -10.07
N LYS A 97 -7.91 -3.73 -8.79
CA LYS A 97 -8.80 -3.88 -7.61
C LYS A 97 -9.76 -2.72 -7.40
N LYS A 98 -9.43 -1.55 -7.94
CA LYS A 98 -10.20 -0.30 -7.77
C LYS A 98 -10.42 0.03 -6.28
N ARG A 99 -9.40 -0.21 -5.45
CA ARG A 99 -9.39 0.21 -4.04
C ARG A 99 -9.44 1.74 -3.91
N ARG A 100 -9.95 2.20 -2.78
CA ARG A 100 -10.12 3.60 -2.38
C ARG A 100 -8.94 4.04 -1.50
N ALA A 101 -7.74 3.95 -2.07
CA ALA A 101 -6.47 4.30 -1.44
C ALA A 101 -5.60 5.10 -2.41
N PHE A 102 -4.57 5.76 -1.91
CA PHE A 102 -3.46 6.20 -2.74
C PHE A 102 -2.58 5.00 -3.09
N LEU A 103 -2.00 4.99 -4.28
CA LEU A 103 -1.11 3.91 -4.74
C LEU A 103 0.27 4.48 -5.08
N SER A 104 1.34 3.80 -4.67
CA SER A 104 2.73 4.17 -4.99
C SER A 104 3.52 2.97 -5.53
N PRO A 105 4.08 3.04 -6.75
CA PRO A 105 4.88 1.98 -7.35
C PRO A 105 6.33 2.01 -6.86
N THR A 106 6.54 2.14 -5.55
CA THR A 106 7.86 2.41 -4.94
C THR A 106 8.20 1.38 -3.87
N CYS A 107 9.45 1.37 -3.40
CA CYS A 107 9.85 0.67 -2.19
C CYS A 107 10.28 1.64 -1.08
N LEU A 108 10.33 1.15 0.16
CA LEU A 108 10.93 1.89 1.25
C LEU A 108 12.45 1.74 1.23
N SER A 109 13.14 2.83 1.51
CA SER A 109 14.60 2.88 1.65
C SER A 109 14.97 3.38 3.03
N ILE A 110 16.11 2.92 3.54
CA ILE A 110 16.75 3.47 4.74
C ILE A 110 17.52 4.76 4.44
N GLU A 111 17.74 5.07 3.16
CA GLU A 111 18.39 6.30 2.74
C GLU A 111 17.38 7.46 2.73
N PRO A 112 17.78 8.67 3.15
CA PRO A 112 16.88 9.83 3.22
C PRO A 112 16.61 10.48 1.85
N TYR A 113 17.10 9.88 0.76
CA TYR A 113 16.95 10.36 -0.61
C TYR A 113 16.40 9.25 -1.52
N PRO A 114 15.61 9.61 -2.55
CA PRO A 114 15.08 8.64 -3.50
C PRO A 114 16.22 8.03 -4.32
N MET A 115 16.13 6.72 -4.59
CA MET A 115 17.07 6.00 -5.44
C MET A 115 16.34 4.96 -6.28
N ILE A 116 16.87 4.68 -7.47
CA ILE A 116 16.48 3.50 -8.24
C ILE A 116 17.29 2.34 -7.71
N ALA A 117 16.60 1.34 -7.16
CA ALA A 117 17.23 0.13 -6.66
C ALA A 117 16.79 -1.05 -7.53
N SER A 118 17.76 -1.77 -8.09
CA SER A 118 17.49 -3.08 -8.67
C SER A 118 17.37 -4.10 -7.55
N VAL A 119 16.36 -4.97 -7.60
CA VAL A 119 16.09 -6.00 -6.58
C VAL A 119 17.35 -6.86 -6.33
N PHE A 120 18.11 -7.17 -7.38
CA PHE A 120 19.38 -7.89 -7.28
C PHE A 120 20.43 -7.16 -6.44
N ILE A 121 20.46 -5.82 -6.51
CA ILE A 121 21.41 -4.99 -5.76
C ILE A 121 20.98 -4.87 -4.29
N ILE A 122 19.68 -4.82 -3.99
CA ILE A 122 19.19 -4.78 -2.60
C ILE A 122 19.53 -6.07 -1.88
N ILE A 123 19.25 -7.23 -2.49
CA ILE A 123 19.56 -8.54 -1.89
C ILE A 123 21.06 -8.69 -1.71
N ALA A 124 21.87 -8.33 -2.71
CA ALA A 124 23.33 -8.37 -2.57
C ALA A 124 23.84 -7.48 -1.43
N ARG A 125 23.28 -6.28 -1.23
CA ARG A 125 23.64 -5.38 -0.12
C ARG A 125 23.22 -5.91 1.26
N LEU A 126 22.10 -6.63 1.37
CA LEU A 126 21.69 -7.27 2.61
C LEU A 126 22.61 -8.44 2.96
N ILE A 127 23.04 -9.22 1.95
CA ILE A 127 24.00 -10.31 2.14
C ILE A 127 25.38 -9.76 2.54
N THR A 128 25.85 -8.68 1.92
CA THR A 128 27.18 -8.12 2.24
C THR A 128 27.24 -7.32 3.53
N ARG A 129 26.11 -6.88 4.08
CA ARG A 129 26.02 -6.23 5.41
C ARG A 129 25.85 -7.22 6.57
N SER A 130 25.75 -8.51 6.29
CA SER A 130 25.57 -9.57 7.31
C SER A 130 26.90 -10.21 7.77
N GLY A 131 28.02 -9.49 7.66
CA GLY A 131 29.36 -9.97 8.05
C GLY A 131 30.16 -8.91 8.79
#